data_AF-A0A1H5KE06-F1
#
_entry.id   AF-A0A1H5KE06-F1
#
_cell.length_a   1.000
_cell.length_b   1.000
_cell.length_c   1.000
_cell.angle_alpha   90.00
_cell.angle_beta   90.00
_cell.angle_gamma   90.00
#
_symmetry.space_group_name_H-M   'P 1'
#
loop_
_entity.id
_entity.type
_entity.pdbx_description
1 polymer ?
#
loop_
_entity_poly.entity_id
_entity_poly.type
_entity_poly.pdbx_seq_one_letter_code
_entity_poly.pdbx_strand_id
1 'polypeptide(L)'
;MKTINIINVVFFLFYSSIILGQQKQKKSQSIFNRISLRKSFQSTNSTAEPATITYTKSKGKSSSWLLDAAIGVDLTPRDSIKAISLTSYFEYHKNTLINEEQNNWLTGLALEWLIFDIQKKNWTPILISSIKYNKDNFNDVSSFQGSYYFTTIFKRKSNLKYFWIPNNIVNIGKSIQFNYTPYFGIENENRISTNQDSNNGSIYRAYFRVTPYLSIFKSYKKLNKLFDITADWQYRYNLYENVSSLNRKNHKFFFISANYIFFSNNDGNKTAKIGLDYTNGGNPTIGFKEQSFYAVSLKVQL
;
A
#
# COMPACT_ATOMS: atom_id res chain seq x y z
N MET A 1 -6.64 29.75 20.53
CA MET A 1 -6.33 28.32 20.33
C MET A 1 -4.83 28.17 20.15
N LYS A 2 -4.14 27.40 21.01
CA LYS A 2 -2.70 27.17 20.89
C LYS A 2 -2.45 26.18 19.76
N THR A 3 -1.78 26.61 18.70
CA THR A 3 -1.21 25.76 17.66
C THR A 3 -0.21 24.82 18.31
N ILE A 4 -0.63 23.57 18.54
CA ILE A 4 0.30 22.50 18.89
C ILE A 4 1.18 22.30 17.65
N ASN A 5 2.46 22.66 17.77
CA ASN A 5 3.46 22.44 16.71
C ASN A 5 3.58 20.93 16.47
N ILE A 6 2.86 20.42 15.47
CA ILE A 6 2.86 19.00 15.04
C ILE A 6 4.29 18.52 14.75
N ILE A 7 5.17 19.42 14.30
CA ILE A 7 6.60 19.17 14.11
C ILE A 7 7.27 18.67 15.40
N ASN A 8 6.95 19.27 16.55
CA ASN A 8 7.55 18.88 17.83
C ASN A 8 7.06 17.51 18.31
N VAL A 9 5.83 17.09 17.97
CA VAL A 9 5.31 15.76 18.31
C VAL A 9 5.99 14.68 17.48
N VAL A 10 6.20 14.93 16.18
CA VAL A 10 6.95 14.02 15.29
C VAL A 10 8.42 13.90 15.74
N PHE A 11 9.07 15.01 16.10
CA PHE A 11 10.42 14.99 16.65
C PHE A 11 10.51 14.28 18.00
N PHE A 12 9.49 14.41 18.87
CA PHE A 12 9.46 13.74 20.17
C PHE A 12 9.29 12.22 20.05
N LEU A 13 8.49 11.75 19.08
CA LEU A 13 8.39 10.32 18.74
C LEU A 13 9.69 9.78 18.13
N PHE A 14 10.42 10.60 17.35
CA PHE A 14 11.76 10.27 16.86
C PHE A 14 12.82 10.22 17.97
N TYR A 15 12.77 11.12 18.97
CA TYR A 15 13.74 11.16 20.06
C TYR A 15 13.52 10.06 21.10
N SER A 16 12.26 9.75 21.44
CA SER A 16 11.93 8.69 22.41
C SER A 16 12.31 7.29 21.92
N SER A 17 12.28 7.05 20.61
CA SER A 17 12.72 5.80 20.00
C SER A 17 14.25 5.62 20.00
N ILE A 18 15.02 6.70 20.14
CA ILE A 18 16.49 6.65 20.29
C ILE A 18 16.88 6.26 21.73
N ILE A 19 16.10 6.68 22.74
CA ILE A 19 16.46 6.50 24.15
C ILE A 19 16.13 5.09 24.68
N LEU A 20 15.14 4.39 24.11
CA LEU A 20 14.78 3.01 24.51
C LEU A 20 15.68 1.91 23.89
N GLY A 21 16.73 2.28 23.14
CA GLY A 21 17.57 1.36 22.37
C GLY A 21 18.87 0.89 23.04
N GLN A 22 19.22 1.36 24.23
CA GLN A 22 20.47 0.97 24.89
C GLN A 22 20.27 -0.22 25.84
N GLN A 23 20.24 -1.44 25.30
CA GLN A 23 20.82 -2.61 25.97
C GLN A 23 20.95 -3.82 25.02
N LYS A 24 22.13 -4.45 25.11
CA LYS A 24 22.62 -5.70 24.47
C LYS A 24 23.12 -5.60 23.02
N GLN A 25 24.46 -5.65 22.93
CA GLN A 25 25.26 -5.88 21.72
C GLN A 25 24.84 -7.19 21.04
N LYS A 26 24.03 -7.08 19.98
CA LYS A 26 23.98 -8.03 18.86
C LYS A 26 24.24 -7.21 17.60
N LYS A 27 25.13 -7.73 16.74
CA LYS A 27 25.57 -7.20 15.44
C LYS A 27 24.63 -6.08 14.94
N SER A 28 25.08 -4.84 15.06
CA SER A 28 24.29 -3.65 14.73
C SER A 28 23.87 -3.72 13.26
N GLN A 29 22.67 -4.24 13.00
CA GLN A 29 22.01 -4.00 11.73
C GLN A 29 21.75 -2.50 11.67
N SER A 30 22.38 -1.86 10.71
CA SER A 30 22.25 -0.42 10.46
C SER A 30 20.77 -0.02 10.43
N ILE A 31 20.43 1.14 11.01
CA ILE A 31 19.07 1.68 11.00
C ILE A 31 18.51 1.80 9.58
N PHE A 32 19.41 1.99 8.59
CA PHE A 32 19.06 2.00 7.17
C PHE A 32 18.43 0.69 6.67
N ASN A 33 18.68 -0.45 7.32
CA ASN A 33 18.06 -1.73 6.97
C ASN A 33 16.61 -1.85 7.47
N ARG A 34 16.14 -0.91 8.28
CA ARG A 34 14.75 -0.83 8.77
C ARG A 34 13.91 0.15 7.96
N ILE A 35 14.51 0.85 7.00
CA ILE A 35 13.82 1.82 6.16
C ILE A 35 13.33 1.10 4.90
N SER A 36 12.08 1.36 4.51
CA SER A 36 11.49 0.84 3.28
C SER A 36 10.91 1.98 2.45
N LEU A 37 11.03 1.88 1.12
CA LEU A 37 10.40 2.78 0.15
C LEU A 37 9.43 1.99 -0.72
N ARG A 38 8.15 2.37 -0.69
CA ARG A 38 7.06 1.70 -1.41
C ARG A 38 5.94 2.67 -1.76
N LYS A 39 4.89 2.20 -2.44
CA LYS A 39 3.71 3.00 -2.80
C LYS A 39 2.87 3.37 -1.58
N SER A 40 2.62 2.38 -0.72
CA SER A 40 1.78 2.51 0.47
C SER A 40 2.02 1.35 1.46
N PHE A 41 1.69 1.56 2.73
CA PHE A 41 1.74 0.59 3.83
C PHE A 41 0.39 -0.11 4.08
N GLN A 42 -0.55 -0.03 3.13
CA GLN A 42 -1.88 -0.67 3.21
C GLN A 42 -1.86 -2.19 2.97
N SER A 43 -0.84 -2.73 2.29
CA SER A 43 -0.71 -4.16 1.95
C SER A 43 0.38 -4.85 2.78
N THR A 44 0.41 -6.18 2.72
CA THR A 44 1.48 -6.94 3.40
C THR A 44 2.84 -6.64 2.81
N ASN A 45 3.89 -6.85 3.60
CA ASN A 45 5.26 -6.63 3.15
C ASN A 45 5.65 -7.47 1.91
N SER A 46 5.10 -8.68 1.77
CA SER A 46 5.42 -9.59 0.66
C SER A 46 4.75 -9.23 -0.68
N THR A 47 3.76 -8.32 -0.66
CA THR A 47 3.00 -7.87 -1.83
C THR A 47 3.01 -6.34 -1.96
N ALA A 48 3.91 -5.69 -1.23
CA ALA A 48 4.03 -4.25 -1.21
C ALA A 48 4.34 -3.71 -2.60
N GLU A 49 3.50 -2.79 -3.07
CA GLU A 49 3.67 -2.14 -4.37
C GLU A 49 4.85 -1.14 -4.33
N PRO A 50 5.66 -1.03 -5.40
CA PRO A 50 6.78 -0.10 -5.47
C PRO A 50 6.32 1.37 -5.46
N ALA A 51 7.14 2.26 -4.90
CA ALA A 51 6.93 3.71 -5.07
C ALA A 51 6.93 4.03 -6.57
N THR A 52 6.00 4.88 -6.99
CA THR A 52 5.68 5.06 -8.40
C THR A 52 5.67 6.53 -8.77
N ILE A 53 6.41 6.87 -9.82
CA ILE A 53 6.34 8.15 -10.52
C ILE A 53 5.75 7.87 -11.89
N THR A 54 4.60 8.45 -12.15
CA THR A 54 3.85 8.27 -13.37
C THR A 54 3.90 9.56 -14.17
N TYR A 55 4.19 9.44 -15.47
CA TYR A 55 4.15 10.55 -16.41
C TYR A 55 3.17 10.23 -17.54
N THR A 56 2.32 11.19 -17.87
CA THR A 56 1.44 11.10 -19.04
C THR A 56 1.19 12.48 -19.64
N LYS A 57 0.91 12.50 -20.95
CA LYS A 57 0.55 13.72 -21.67
C LYS A 57 -0.97 13.69 -21.90
N SER A 58 -1.71 14.34 -21.02
CA SER A 58 -3.17 14.47 -21.18
C SER A 58 -3.50 15.44 -22.32
N LYS A 59 -4.62 15.21 -23.02
CA LYS A 59 -5.11 16.14 -24.05
C LYS A 59 -5.40 17.49 -23.40
N GLY A 60 -4.67 18.53 -23.81
CA GLY A 60 -4.85 19.90 -23.32
C GLY A 60 -3.89 20.35 -22.21
N LYS A 61 -2.99 19.51 -21.70
CA LYS A 61 -1.90 19.92 -20.80
C LYS A 61 -0.53 19.66 -21.42
N SER A 62 0.44 20.52 -21.11
CA SER A 62 1.84 20.38 -21.56
C SER A 62 2.51 19.13 -20.98
N SER A 63 2.22 18.82 -19.72
CA SER A 63 2.68 17.63 -19.00
C SER A 63 1.76 17.34 -17.82
N SER A 64 1.62 16.07 -17.44
CA SER A 64 0.94 15.70 -16.19
C SER A 64 1.67 14.51 -15.55
N TRP A 65 1.78 14.54 -14.23
CA TRP A 65 2.44 13.52 -13.44
C TRP A 65 1.62 13.13 -12.21
N LEU A 66 1.86 11.90 -11.77
CA LEU A 66 1.33 11.35 -10.53
C LEU A 66 2.50 10.74 -9.74
N LEU A 67 2.55 11.03 -8.45
CA LEU A 67 3.55 10.52 -7.52
C LEU A 67 2.82 9.80 -6.39
N ASP A 68 3.13 8.52 -6.22
CA ASP A 68 2.75 7.73 -5.05
C ASP A 68 4.02 7.23 -4.37
N ALA A 69 4.37 7.81 -3.23
CA ALA A 69 5.56 7.41 -2.50
C ALA A 69 5.31 7.36 -1.00
N ALA A 70 5.83 6.33 -0.36
CA ALA A 70 5.74 6.12 1.06
C ALA A 70 7.07 5.63 1.63
N ILE A 71 7.50 6.25 2.72
CA ILE A 71 8.69 5.86 3.48
C ILE A 71 8.22 5.35 4.83
N GLY A 72 8.79 4.25 5.30
CA GLY A 72 8.48 3.72 6.62
C GLY A 72 9.68 3.11 7.32
N VAL A 73 9.56 3.02 8.64
CA VAL A 73 10.58 2.52 9.55
C VAL A 73 10.02 1.34 10.33
N ASP A 74 10.69 0.20 10.22
CA ASP A 74 10.37 -1.00 10.98
C ASP A 74 10.69 -0.81 12.47
N LEU A 75 9.64 -0.70 13.27
CA LEU A 75 9.65 -0.56 14.72
C LEU A 75 9.56 -1.90 15.45
N THR A 76 9.56 -3.02 14.70
CA THR A 76 9.44 -4.36 15.28
C THR A 76 10.57 -4.60 16.30
N PRO A 77 10.23 -4.99 17.55
CA PRO A 77 11.23 -5.32 18.56
C PRO A 77 12.12 -6.47 18.05
N ARG A 78 13.43 -6.39 18.31
CA ARG A 78 14.40 -7.39 17.78
C ARG A 78 14.16 -8.80 18.31
N ASP A 79 13.61 -8.89 19.53
CA ASP A 79 13.26 -10.14 20.18
C ASP A 79 11.76 -10.49 20.04
N SER A 80 11.03 -9.78 19.17
CA SER A 80 9.63 -10.09 18.93
C SER A 80 9.48 -11.47 18.28
N ILE A 81 8.32 -12.09 18.52
CA ILE A 81 7.91 -13.26 17.76
C ILE A 81 7.88 -12.83 16.28
N LYS A 82 8.57 -13.58 15.40
CA LYS A 82 8.65 -13.36 13.93
C LYS A 82 7.28 -13.24 13.21
N ALA A 83 6.19 -13.33 13.95
CA ALA A 83 4.82 -13.25 13.53
C ALA A 83 4.26 -11.82 13.52
N ILE A 84 4.93 -10.83 14.13
CA ILE A 84 4.42 -9.45 14.21
C ILE A 84 5.41 -8.48 13.56
N SER A 85 4.90 -7.59 12.71
CA SER A 85 5.61 -6.44 12.16
C SER A 85 4.87 -5.15 12.51
N LEU A 86 5.57 -4.16 13.05
CA LEU A 86 5.04 -2.82 13.32
C LEU A 86 5.87 -1.81 12.56
N THR A 87 5.23 -0.98 11.75
CA THR A 87 5.90 0.02 10.92
C THR A 87 5.28 1.38 11.13
N SER A 88 6.09 2.40 11.42
CA SER A 88 5.67 3.80 11.25
C SER A 88 5.94 4.24 9.82
N TYR A 89 5.10 5.11 9.29
CA TYR A 89 5.25 5.54 7.89
C TYR A 89 4.74 6.96 7.63
N PHE A 90 5.17 7.49 6.50
CA PHE A 90 4.68 8.70 5.86
C PHE A 90 4.41 8.40 4.39
N GLU A 91 3.26 8.80 3.88
CA GLU A 91 2.86 8.65 2.48
C GLU A 91 2.57 10.02 1.88
N TYR A 92 2.95 10.19 0.62
CA TYR A 92 2.69 11.38 -0.17
C TYR A 92 2.12 10.99 -1.53
N HIS A 93 0.95 11.55 -1.83
CA HIS A 93 0.20 11.32 -3.05
C HIS A 93 -0.04 12.65 -3.74
N LYS A 94 0.49 12.79 -4.96
CA LYS A 94 0.26 13.96 -5.79
C LYS A 94 -0.23 13.54 -7.16
N ASN A 95 -1.31 14.16 -7.64
CA ASN A 95 -1.92 13.86 -8.92
C ASN A 95 -2.23 15.16 -9.67
N THR A 96 -1.57 15.37 -10.81
CA THR A 96 -1.81 16.53 -11.70
C THR A 96 -2.52 16.14 -13.01
N LEU A 97 -2.92 14.86 -13.14
CA LEU A 97 -3.52 14.28 -14.35
C LEU A 97 -4.94 14.80 -14.62
N ILE A 98 -5.65 15.22 -13.57
CA ILE A 98 -6.98 15.83 -13.65
C ILE A 98 -6.89 17.35 -13.66
N ASN A 99 -7.98 18.05 -13.99
CA ASN A 99 -8.02 19.51 -14.11
C ASN A 99 -7.45 20.23 -12.88
N GLU A 100 -7.79 19.75 -11.68
CA GLU A 100 -7.35 20.34 -10.42
C GLU A 100 -6.27 19.46 -9.75
N GLU A 101 -5.15 20.06 -9.37
CA GLU A 101 -4.08 19.34 -8.70
C GLU A 101 -4.56 18.74 -7.37
N GLN A 102 -4.41 17.42 -7.22
CA GLN A 102 -4.64 16.76 -5.94
C GLN A 102 -3.31 16.56 -5.21
N ASN A 103 -3.31 16.84 -3.92
CA ASN A 103 -2.18 16.59 -3.04
C ASN A 103 -2.71 16.13 -1.68
N ASN A 104 -2.26 14.96 -1.24
CA ASN A 104 -2.60 14.37 0.03
C ASN A 104 -1.35 13.79 0.68
N TRP A 105 -1.21 13.98 1.98
CA TRP A 105 -0.18 13.30 2.76
C TRP A 105 -0.79 12.58 3.97
N LEU A 106 -0.18 11.44 4.30
CA LEU A 106 -0.61 10.59 5.39
C LEU A 106 0.58 10.24 6.27
N THR A 107 0.31 10.02 7.55
CA THR A 107 1.31 9.47 8.48
C THR A 107 0.63 8.58 9.50
N GLY A 108 1.26 7.49 9.89
CA GLY A 108 0.61 6.53 10.76
C GLY A 108 1.45 5.34 11.18
N LEU A 109 0.77 4.37 11.77
CA LEU A 109 1.31 3.08 12.17
C LEU A 109 0.57 1.97 11.41
N ALA A 110 1.31 0.99 10.93
CA ALA A 110 0.80 -0.23 10.32
C ALA A 110 1.31 -1.44 11.10
N LEU A 111 0.38 -2.34 11.45
CA LEU A 111 0.63 -3.60 12.14
C LEU A 111 0.28 -4.75 11.18
N GLU A 112 1.22 -5.67 10.98
CA GLU A 112 0.96 -6.94 10.31
C GLU A 112 1.19 -8.07 11.32
N TRP A 113 0.20 -8.94 11.51
CA TRP A 113 0.26 -10.07 12.44
C TRP A 113 -0.13 -11.38 11.77
N LEU A 114 0.84 -12.29 11.66
CA LEU A 114 0.64 -13.70 11.34
C LEU A 114 0.11 -14.42 12.57
N ILE A 115 -1.18 -14.77 12.58
CA ILE A 115 -1.86 -15.27 13.79
C ILE A 115 -1.27 -16.61 14.25
N PHE A 116 -0.92 -17.47 13.30
CA PHE A 116 -0.27 -18.76 13.55
C PHE A 116 1.13 -18.82 12.95
N ASP A 117 2.00 -19.60 13.61
CA ASP A 117 3.29 -19.99 13.04
C ASP A 117 3.07 -20.94 11.85
N ILE A 118 3.33 -20.46 10.63
CA ILE A 118 3.23 -21.23 9.38
C ILE A 118 4.24 -22.38 9.30
N GLN A 119 5.27 -22.41 10.14
CA GLN A 119 6.16 -23.57 10.21
C GLN A 119 5.41 -24.76 10.84
N LYS A 120 4.58 -24.49 11.85
CA LYS A 120 3.78 -25.48 12.60
C LYS A 120 2.42 -25.77 11.96
N LYS A 121 1.84 -24.83 11.22
CA LYS A 121 0.53 -24.97 10.55
C LYS A 121 0.65 -24.84 9.04
N ASN A 122 -0.17 -25.58 8.29
CA ASN A 122 -0.16 -25.52 6.82
C ASN A 122 -0.82 -24.26 6.25
N TRP A 123 -1.37 -23.39 7.10
CA TRP A 123 -1.91 -22.09 6.73
C TRP A 123 -1.83 -21.15 7.93
N THR A 124 -1.81 -19.85 7.68
CA THR A 124 -1.95 -18.84 8.73
C THR A 124 -2.70 -17.62 8.19
N PRO A 125 -3.67 -17.09 8.95
CA PRO A 125 -4.25 -15.79 8.65
C PRO A 125 -3.27 -14.67 8.95
N ILE A 126 -3.36 -13.61 8.15
CA ILE A 126 -2.64 -12.36 8.34
C ILE A 126 -3.67 -11.28 8.66
N LEU A 127 -3.56 -10.70 9.84
CA LEU A 127 -4.27 -9.49 10.23
C LEU A 127 -3.39 -8.28 9.88
N ILE A 128 -3.96 -7.31 9.17
CA ILE A 128 -3.29 -6.08 8.79
C ILE A 128 -4.12 -4.95 9.38
N SER A 129 -3.55 -4.16 10.28
CA SER A 129 -4.24 -3.03 10.88
C SER A 129 -3.44 -1.77 10.65
N SER A 130 -4.12 -0.64 10.48
CA SER A 130 -3.46 0.66 10.44
C SER A 130 -4.27 1.72 11.16
N ILE A 131 -3.56 2.70 11.71
CA ILE A 131 -4.13 3.96 12.18
C ILE A 131 -3.28 5.08 11.61
N LYS A 132 -3.92 6.09 11.03
CA LYS A 132 -3.22 7.18 10.34
C LYS A 132 -3.97 8.49 10.41
N TYR A 133 -3.21 9.57 10.35
CA TYR A 133 -3.70 10.91 10.08
C TYR A 133 -3.55 11.18 8.57
N ASN A 134 -4.57 11.80 7.98
CA ASN A 134 -4.66 12.12 6.56
C ASN A 134 -4.99 13.61 6.40
N LYS A 135 -4.21 14.32 5.58
CA LYS A 135 -4.49 15.71 5.20
C LYS A 135 -4.63 15.80 3.69
N ASP A 136 -5.88 15.83 3.26
CA ASP A 136 -6.27 16.07 1.88
C ASP A 136 -6.33 17.58 1.63
N ASN A 137 -5.27 18.13 1.05
CA ASN A 137 -5.19 19.57 0.76
C ASN A 137 -6.12 19.98 -0.39
N PHE A 138 -6.58 19.02 -1.20
CA PHE A 138 -7.43 19.29 -2.33
C PHE A 138 -8.88 19.54 -1.89
N ASN A 139 -9.43 18.70 -1.00
CA ASN A 139 -10.76 18.90 -0.43
C ASN A 139 -10.75 19.76 0.85
N ASP A 140 -9.56 20.19 1.28
CA ASP A 140 -9.27 20.77 2.60
C ASP A 140 -9.89 19.97 3.76
N VAL A 141 -9.63 18.66 3.75
CA VAL A 141 -10.13 17.71 4.75
C VAL A 141 -8.95 17.17 5.55
N SER A 142 -9.06 17.21 6.87
CA SER A 142 -8.18 16.48 7.78
C SER A 142 -8.96 15.37 8.46
N SER A 143 -8.42 14.15 8.49
CA SER A 143 -9.10 13.01 9.08
C SER A 143 -8.17 12.04 9.80
N PHE A 144 -8.72 11.37 10.80
CA PHE A 144 -8.15 10.14 11.35
C PHE A 144 -8.77 8.95 10.65
N GLN A 145 -7.94 8.05 10.17
CA GLN A 145 -8.36 6.85 9.48
C GLN A 145 -7.83 5.62 10.19
N GLY A 146 -8.65 4.58 10.25
CA GLY A 146 -8.27 3.28 10.73
C GLY A 146 -8.69 2.19 9.75
N SER A 147 -7.95 1.09 9.74
CA SER A 147 -8.28 -0.05 8.89
C SER A 147 -7.95 -1.36 9.57
N TYR A 148 -8.74 -2.38 9.24
CA TYR A 148 -8.51 -3.77 9.62
C TYR A 148 -8.79 -4.64 8.41
N TYR A 149 -7.75 -5.27 7.89
CA TYR A 149 -7.83 -6.18 6.76
C TYR A 149 -7.35 -7.57 7.15
N PHE A 150 -7.85 -8.54 6.41
CA PHE A 150 -7.58 -9.94 6.58
C PHE A 150 -7.22 -10.57 5.25
N THR A 151 -6.15 -11.36 5.25
CA THR A 151 -5.81 -12.29 4.16
C THR A 151 -5.27 -13.59 4.75
N THR A 152 -5.02 -14.62 3.93
CA THR A 152 -4.53 -15.91 4.41
C THR A 152 -3.38 -16.40 3.56
N ILE A 153 -2.32 -16.91 4.19
CA ILE A 153 -1.23 -17.57 3.47
C ILE A 153 -1.23 -19.07 3.76
N PHE A 154 -0.93 -19.84 2.73
CA PHE A 154 -0.86 -21.30 2.80
C PHE A 154 0.58 -21.76 2.62
N LYS A 155 0.97 -22.80 3.36
CA LYS A 155 2.29 -23.44 3.25
C LYS A 155 2.41 -24.01 1.84
N ARG A 156 3.38 -23.47 1.10
CA ARG A 156 3.53 -23.51 -0.36
C ARG A 156 3.28 -24.88 -0.99
N LYS A 157 2.51 -24.89 -2.09
CA LYS A 157 2.50 -25.99 -3.07
C LYS A 157 2.40 -25.40 -4.48
N SER A 158 3.50 -25.42 -5.24
CA SER A 158 3.61 -24.78 -6.56
C SER A 158 3.03 -25.63 -7.70
N ASN A 159 1.75 -26.01 -7.59
CA ASN A 159 1.07 -26.87 -8.56
C ASN A 159 -0.25 -26.22 -9.02
N LEU A 160 -0.58 -26.36 -10.31
CA LEU A 160 -1.79 -25.83 -10.95
C LEU A 160 -3.09 -26.25 -10.26
N LYS A 161 -3.13 -27.44 -9.64
CA LYS A 161 -4.30 -27.88 -8.86
C LYS A 161 -4.65 -26.97 -7.67
N TYR A 162 -3.72 -26.10 -7.27
CA TYR A 162 -3.90 -25.15 -6.19
C TYR A 162 -4.09 -23.71 -6.69
N PHE A 163 -4.51 -23.54 -7.95
CA PHE A 163 -4.85 -22.25 -8.55
C PHE A 163 -5.86 -21.44 -7.72
N TRP A 164 -6.85 -22.12 -7.12
CA TRP A 164 -7.90 -21.50 -6.32
C TRP A 164 -7.50 -21.18 -4.88
N ILE A 165 -6.26 -21.45 -4.49
CA ILE A 165 -5.75 -21.15 -3.15
C ILE A 165 -5.11 -19.76 -3.19
N PRO A 166 -5.64 -18.77 -2.43
CA PRO A 166 -5.08 -17.43 -2.41
C PRO A 166 -3.67 -17.43 -1.83
N ASN A 167 -2.87 -16.45 -2.22
CA ASN A 167 -1.47 -16.29 -1.82
C ASN A 167 -0.59 -17.51 -2.13
N ASN A 168 -1.07 -18.45 -2.95
CA ASN A 168 -0.28 -19.57 -3.40
C ASN A 168 0.27 -19.28 -4.79
N ILE A 169 1.56 -19.54 -4.96
CA ILE A 169 2.21 -19.28 -6.24
C ILE A 169 2.15 -20.52 -7.11
N VAL A 170 1.54 -20.38 -8.27
CA VAL A 170 1.21 -21.46 -9.20
C VAL A 170 2.01 -21.28 -10.48
N ASN A 171 2.63 -22.35 -10.97
CA ASN A 171 3.28 -22.33 -12.28
C ASN A 171 2.28 -22.80 -13.34
N ILE A 172 2.03 -21.97 -14.35
CA ILE A 172 1.21 -22.29 -15.52
C ILE A 172 2.19 -22.64 -16.65
N GLY A 173 2.35 -23.94 -16.90
CA GLY A 173 3.43 -24.44 -17.76
C GLY A 173 4.82 -24.09 -17.22
N LYS A 174 5.78 -23.88 -18.13
CA LYS A 174 7.16 -23.49 -17.80
C LYS A 174 7.36 -21.96 -17.78
N SER A 175 6.48 -21.21 -18.42
CA SER A 175 6.74 -19.79 -18.70
C SER A 175 6.11 -18.86 -17.68
N ILE A 176 4.98 -19.23 -17.07
CA ILE A 176 4.14 -18.29 -16.33
C ILE A 176 4.07 -18.70 -14.86
N GLN A 177 4.17 -17.72 -13.98
CA GLN A 177 3.92 -17.86 -12.56
C GLN A 177 2.80 -16.91 -12.16
N PHE A 178 1.78 -17.42 -11.49
CA PHE A 178 0.60 -16.67 -11.08
C PHE A 178 0.38 -16.77 -9.58
N ASN A 179 -0.05 -15.69 -8.95
CA ASN A 179 -0.67 -15.69 -7.63
C ASN A 179 -1.70 -14.57 -7.56
N TYR A 180 -2.57 -14.63 -6.56
CA TYR A 180 -3.46 -13.54 -6.25
C TYR A 180 -3.63 -13.42 -4.74
N THR A 181 -3.84 -12.20 -4.28
CA THR A 181 -4.00 -11.90 -2.85
C THR A 181 -5.33 -11.22 -2.61
N PRO A 182 -6.33 -11.92 -2.05
CA PRO A 182 -7.56 -11.29 -1.63
C PRO A 182 -7.39 -10.66 -0.24
N TYR A 183 -8.03 -9.52 -0.03
CA TYR A 183 -8.15 -8.84 1.25
C TYR A 183 -9.62 -8.55 1.52
N PHE A 184 -10.05 -8.82 2.74
CA PHE A 184 -11.37 -8.44 3.24
C PHE A 184 -11.19 -7.60 4.49
N GLY A 185 -12.05 -6.62 4.73
CA GLY A 185 -11.95 -5.87 5.96
C GLY A 185 -12.89 -4.70 6.09
N ILE A 186 -12.53 -3.81 7.00
CA ILE A 186 -13.25 -2.59 7.31
C ILE A 186 -12.29 -1.40 7.34
N GLU A 187 -12.82 -0.25 6.97
CA GLU A 187 -12.13 1.04 7.04
C GLU A 187 -13.02 2.01 7.81
N ASN A 188 -12.42 2.86 8.64
CA ASN A 188 -13.08 4.00 9.24
C ASN A 188 -12.33 5.29 8.88
N GLU A 189 -13.07 6.37 8.71
CA GLU A 189 -12.55 7.72 8.50
C GLU A 189 -13.36 8.67 9.37
N ASN A 190 -12.70 9.41 10.25
CA ASN A 190 -13.29 10.48 11.03
C ASN A 190 -12.72 11.81 10.54
N ARG A 191 -13.54 12.60 9.85
CA ARG A 191 -13.23 13.95 9.37
C ARG A 191 -13.37 14.93 10.51
N ILE A 192 -12.23 15.43 10.96
CA ILE A 192 -12.11 16.31 12.14
C ILE A 192 -12.02 17.78 11.76
N SER A 193 -11.69 18.10 10.52
CA SER A 193 -11.61 19.46 10.01
C SER A 193 -11.92 19.44 8.52
N THR A 194 -12.89 20.28 8.12
CA THR A 194 -13.35 20.44 6.73
C THR A 194 -13.80 21.88 6.50
N ASN A 195 -13.97 22.29 5.24
CA ASN A 195 -14.46 23.63 4.88
C ASN A 195 -15.92 23.92 5.31
N GLN A 196 -16.73 22.89 5.53
CA GLN A 196 -18.13 23.04 5.92
C GLN A 196 -18.43 22.07 7.05
N ASP A 197 -19.04 22.54 8.14
CA ASP A 197 -19.28 21.69 9.32
C ASP A 197 -20.11 20.44 9.02
N SER A 198 -21.01 20.51 8.03
CA SER A 198 -21.80 19.37 7.55
C SER A 198 -20.95 18.26 6.89
N ASN A 199 -19.66 18.51 6.65
CA ASN A 199 -18.70 17.56 6.12
C ASN A 199 -17.81 16.91 7.20
N ASN A 200 -17.94 17.35 8.46
CA ASN A 200 -17.34 16.67 9.60
C ASN A 200 -18.17 15.44 9.94
N GLY A 201 -17.51 14.36 10.38
CA GLY A 201 -18.20 13.14 10.74
C GLY A 201 -17.42 11.87 10.48
N SER A 202 -18.10 10.75 10.67
CA SER A 202 -17.55 9.40 10.59
C SER A 202 -18.10 8.65 9.40
N ILE A 203 -17.22 7.90 8.75
CA ILE A 203 -17.54 7.06 7.60
C ILE A 203 -16.96 5.68 7.90
N TYR A 204 -17.79 4.64 7.81
CA TYR A 204 -17.40 3.25 7.97
C TYR A 204 -17.64 2.50 6.67
N ARG A 205 -16.65 1.76 6.21
CA ARG A 205 -16.70 1.07 4.92
C ARG A 205 -16.35 -0.40 5.09
N ALA A 206 -17.13 -1.27 4.45
CA ALA A 206 -16.68 -2.61 4.13
C ALA A 206 -15.70 -2.53 2.96
N TYR A 207 -14.67 -3.36 2.97
CA TYR A 207 -13.58 -3.35 2.01
C TYR A 207 -13.33 -4.75 1.46
N PHE A 208 -13.17 -4.82 0.13
CA PHE A 208 -12.70 -6.00 -0.56
C PHE A 208 -11.65 -5.58 -1.61
N ARG A 209 -10.54 -6.31 -1.68
CA ARG A 209 -9.50 -6.11 -2.69
C ARG A 209 -8.98 -7.45 -3.17
N VAL A 210 -8.63 -7.54 -4.46
CA VAL A 210 -7.90 -8.67 -5.01
C VAL A 210 -6.75 -8.15 -5.87
N THR A 211 -5.55 -8.63 -5.56
CA THR A 211 -4.32 -8.24 -6.24
C THR A 211 -3.72 -9.44 -6.96
N PRO A 212 -4.10 -9.72 -8.23
CA PRO A 212 -3.43 -10.73 -9.04
C PRO A 212 -2.04 -10.24 -9.50
N TYR A 213 -1.11 -11.18 -9.55
CA TYR A 213 0.25 -10.99 -10.01
C TYR A 213 0.62 -12.12 -10.98
N LEU A 214 1.22 -11.75 -12.09
CA LEU A 214 1.73 -12.65 -13.11
C LEU A 214 3.21 -12.34 -13.35
N SER A 215 4.08 -13.34 -13.28
CA SER A 215 5.46 -13.24 -13.76
C SER A 215 5.65 -14.10 -14.99
N ILE A 216 6.31 -13.56 -16.01
CA ILE A 216 6.47 -14.17 -17.32
C ILE A 216 7.94 -14.59 -17.52
N PHE A 217 8.14 -15.66 -18.29
CA PHE A 217 9.41 -16.27 -18.67
C PHE A 217 10.24 -16.89 -17.54
N LYS A 218 9.59 -17.37 -16.47
CA LYS A 218 10.29 -17.89 -15.28
C LYS A 218 11.33 -18.98 -15.58
N SER A 219 11.02 -19.93 -16.46
CA SER A 219 11.97 -21.02 -16.80
C SER A 219 13.10 -20.64 -17.75
N TYR A 220 13.13 -19.43 -18.30
CA TYR A 220 14.15 -19.00 -19.25
C TYR A 220 15.24 -18.19 -18.55
N LYS A 221 16.43 -18.77 -18.32
CA LYS A 221 17.51 -18.13 -17.55
C LYS A 221 17.80 -16.67 -17.93
N LYS A 222 17.74 -16.32 -19.22
CA LYS A 222 18.02 -14.96 -19.73
C LYS A 222 16.86 -13.98 -19.59
N LEU A 223 15.62 -14.46 -19.52
CA LEU A 223 14.39 -13.64 -19.48
C LEU A 223 13.63 -13.76 -18.16
N ASN A 224 14.13 -14.60 -17.25
CA ASN A 224 13.50 -14.90 -15.97
C ASN A 224 13.30 -13.61 -15.17
N LYS A 225 12.04 -13.34 -14.80
CA LYS A 225 11.61 -12.18 -14.01
C LYS A 225 11.88 -10.82 -14.68
N LEU A 226 12.01 -10.75 -16.00
CA LEU A 226 12.11 -9.45 -16.68
C LEU A 226 10.74 -8.79 -16.89
N PHE A 227 9.66 -9.58 -16.88
CA PHE A 227 8.31 -9.07 -17.12
C PHE A 227 7.36 -9.55 -16.03
N ASP A 228 6.56 -8.63 -15.54
CA ASP A 228 5.43 -8.94 -14.69
C ASP A 228 4.19 -8.14 -15.10
N ILE A 229 3.03 -8.67 -14.71
CA ILE A 229 1.75 -7.98 -14.81
C ILE A 229 1.14 -7.99 -13.42
N THR A 230 0.74 -6.81 -12.95
CA THR A 230 0.06 -6.63 -11.67
C THR A 230 -1.29 -5.99 -11.92
N ALA A 231 -2.35 -6.51 -11.32
CA ALA A 231 -3.61 -5.78 -11.25
C ALA A 231 -4.03 -5.60 -9.79
N ASP A 232 -4.83 -4.58 -9.56
CA ASP A 232 -5.40 -4.26 -8.27
C ASP A 232 -6.85 -3.85 -8.47
N TRP A 233 -7.76 -4.69 -7.98
CA TRP A 233 -9.18 -4.40 -8.01
C TRP A 233 -9.69 -4.24 -6.58
N GLN A 234 -10.34 -3.11 -6.31
CA GLN A 234 -10.86 -2.77 -4.99
C GLN A 234 -12.33 -2.37 -5.07
N TYR A 235 -13.07 -2.80 -4.07
CA TYR A 235 -14.47 -2.46 -3.85
C TYR A 235 -14.66 -2.01 -2.41
N ARG A 236 -15.35 -0.88 -2.23
CA ARG A 236 -15.76 -0.37 -0.92
C ARG A 236 -17.25 -0.10 -0.90
N TYR A 237 -17.87 -0.41 0.22
CA TYR A 237 -19.28 -0.11 0.49
C TYR A 237 -19.40 0.65 1.80
N ASN A 238 -19.97 1.84 1.79
CA ASN A 238 -20.21 2.66 2.98
C ASN A 238 -21.34 2.01 3.78
N LEU A 239 -20.97 1.40 4.91
CA LEU A 239 -21.90 0.80 5.88
C LEU A 239 -22.65 1.88 6.65
N TYR A 240 -21.95 2.97 6.96
CA TYR A 240 -22.46 4.13 7.68
C TYR A 240 -21.71 5.38 7.26
N GLU A 241 -22.43 6.49 7.16
CA GLU A 241 -21.87 7.82 6.94
C GLU A 241 -22.81 8.89 7.52
N ASN A 242 -22.25 9.94 8.11
CA ASN A 242 -23.00 11.12 8.54
C ASN A 242 -22.38 12.43 8.01
N VAL A 243 -21.79 12.34 6.83
CA VAL A 243 -21.08 13.43 6.15
C VAL A 243 -21.84 13.80 4.88
N SER A 244 -22.26 15.06 4.75
CA SER A 244 -23.15 15.52 3.67
C SER A 244 -22.53 15.49 2.27
N SER A 245 -21.21 15.67 2.13
CA SER A 245 -20.50 15.62 0.84
C SER A 245 -20.41 14.22 0.22
N LEU A 246 -20.77 13.16 0.96
CA LEU A 246 -20.72 11.80 0.44
C LEU A 246 -22.02 11.44 -0.30
N ASN A 247 -21.96 11.58 -1.61
CA ASN A 247 -23.12 11.32 -2.48
C ASN A 247 -23.17 9.89 -3.04
N ARG A 248 -22.25 9.01 -2.62
CA ARG A 248 -22.12 7.65 -3.16
C ARG A 248 -21.79 6.64 -2.07
N LYS A 249 -22.59 5.59 -2.00
CA LYS A 249 -22.39 4.46 -1.09
C LYS A 249 -21.29 3.50 -1.53
N ASN A 250 -21.03 3.40 -2.84
CA ASN A 250 -20.17 2.35 -3.40
C ASN A 250 -18.99 3.00 -4.13
N HIS A 251 -17.79 2.46 -3.90
CA HIS A 251 -16.56 2.96 -4.54
C HIS A 251 -15.83 1.80 -5.20
N LYS A 252 -15.39 2.00 -6.44
CA LYS A 252 -14.67 1.02 -7.24
C LYS A 252 -13.33 1.60 -7.67
N PHE A 253 -12.31 0.77 -7.64
CA PHE A 253 -10.99 1.11 -8.14
C PHE A 253 -10.42 -0.09 -8.89
N PHE A 254 -9.88 0.16 -10.08
CA PHE A 254 -9.16 -0.81 -10.87
C PHE A 254 -7.86 -0.19 -11.37
N PHE A 255 -6.78 -0.93 -11.18
CA PHE A 255 -5.47 -0.62 -11.70
C PHE A 255 -4.90 -1.88 -12.35
N ILE A 256 -4.25 -1.74 -13.50
CA ILE A 256 -3.44 -2.79 -14.10
C ILE A 256 -2.16 -2.20 -14.64
N SER A 257 -1.09 -2.98 -14.55
CA SER A 257 0.21 -2.60 -15.04
C SER A 257 0.94 -3.77 -15.66
N ALA A 258 1.50 -3.55 -16.86
CA ALA A 258 2.49 -4.41 -17.45
C ALA A 258 3.87 -3.78 -17.27
N ASN A 259 4.79 -4.47 -16.59
CA ASN A 259 6.09 -3.91 -16.22
C ASN A 259 7.24 -4.66 -16.89
N TYR A 260 8.26 -3.88 -17.26
CA TYR A 260 9.60 -4.37 -17.57
C TYR A 260 10.53 -4.06 -16.41
N ILE A 261 11.10 -5.11 -15.81
CA ILE A 261 12.05 -5.04 -14.69
C ILE A 261 13.45 -4.93 -15.28
N PHE A 262 14.06 -3.75 -15.19
CA PHE A 262 15.42 -3.51 -15.67
C PHE A 262 16.47 -3.59 -14.56
N PHE A 263 16.04 -3.60 -13.29
CA PHE A 263 16.90 -3.81 -12.13
C PHE A 263 16.19 -4.63 -11.06
N SER A 264 16.89 -5.63 -10.52
CA SER A 264 16.49 -6.38 -9.33
C SER A 264 17.74 -6.82 -8.59
N ASN A 265 17.76 -6.70 -7.26
CA ASN A 265 18.79 -7.36 -6.46
C ASN A 265 18.56 -8.88 -6.40
N ASN A 266 19.55 -9.62 -5.89
CA ASN A 266 19.51 -11.08 -5.77
C ASN A 266 18.30 -11.58 -4.95
N ASP A 267 17.92 -10.84 -3.91
CA ASP A 267 16.81 -11.19 -3.02
C ASP A 267 15.43 -10.78 -3.58
N GLY A 268 15.40 -9.98 -4.65
CA GLY A 268 14.17 -9.46 -5.28
C GLY A 268 13.46 -8.35 -4.50
N ASN A 269 13.98 -7.95 -3.34
CA ASN A 269 13.37 -6.92 -2.48
C ASN A 269 13.62 -5.50 -2.98
N LYS A 270 14.67 -5.29 -3.79
CA LYS A 270 14.96 -4.01 -4.43
C LYS A 270 14.77 -4.15 -5.92
N THR A 271 13.88 -3.35 -6.49
CA THR A 271 13.56 -3.43 -7.92
C THR A 271 13.38 -2.04 -8.51
N ALA A 272 13.72 -1.91 -9.80
CA ALA A 272 13.34 -0.77 -10.62
C ALA A 272 12.70 -1.25 -11.92
N LYS A 273 11.56 -0.63 -12.29
CA LYS A 273 10.71 -1.08 -13.39
C LYS A 273 10.19 0.11 -14.19
N ILE A 274 9.94 -0.11 -15.48
CA ILE A 274 9.12 0.77 -16.31
C ILE A 274 7.80 0.06 -16.58
N GLY A 275 6.68 0.73 -16.32
CA GLY A 275 5.34 0.19 -16.44
C GLY A 275 4.50 0.92 -17.49
N LEU A 276 3.63 0.18 -18.17
CA LEU A 276 2.46 0.72 -18.85
C LEU A 276 1.25 0.48 -17.95
N ASP A 277 0.67 1.57 -17.46
CA ASP A 277 -0.37 1.55 -16.45
C ASP A 277 -1.70 1.99 -17.02
N TYR A 278 -2.78 1.35 -16.55
CA TYR A 278 -4.15 1.79 -16.74
C TYR A 278 -4.84 1.87 -15.39
N THR A 279 -5.49 3.00 -15.13
CA THR A 279 -6.30 3.24 -13.93
C THR A 279 -7.73 3.56 -14.32
N ASN A 280 -8.69 3.06 -13.56
CA ASN A 280 -10.09 3.43 -13.66
C ASN A 280 -10.76 3.37 -12.28
N GLY A 281 -11.38 4.47 -11.85
CA GLY A 281 -12.05 4.56 -10.55
C GLY A 281 -11.34 5.50 -9.57
N GLY A 282 -11.77 5.48 -8.31
CA GLY A 282 -11.28 6.36 -7.24
C GLY A 282 -10.93 5.58 -5.98
N ASN A 283 -10.03 6.12 -5.16
CA ASN A 283 -9.65 5.54 -3.87
C ASN A 283 -9.84 6.56 -2.73
N PRO A 284 -10.99 6.49 -2.01
CA PRO A 284 -11.31 7.41 -0.92
C PRO A 284 -10.27 7.41 0.22
N THR A 285 -9.64 6.26 0.50
CA THR A 285 -8.67 6.08 1.58
C THR A 285 -7.43 6.97 1.42
N ILE A 286 -7.09 7.36 0.19
CA ILE A 286 -5.97 8.24 -0.12
C ILE A 286 -6.42 9.54 -0.82
N GLY A 287 -7.72 9.85 -0.81
CA GLY A 287 -8.25 11.05 -1.48
C GLY A 287 -8.11 11.05 -3.00
N PHE A 288 -7.85 9.90 -3.63
CA PHE A 288 -7.69 9.80 -5.08
C PHE A 288 -9.05 9.84 -5.76
N LYS A 289 -9.29 10.88 -6.57
CA LYS A 289 -10.58 11.08 -7.25
C LYS A 289 -10.79 10.04 -8.34
N GLU A 290 -12.06 9.81 -8.64
CA GLU A 290 -12.48 8.96 -9.76
C GLU A 290 -12.00 9.55 -11.09
N GLN A 291 -11.23 8.76 -11.81
CA GLN A 291 -10.65 9.13 -13.11
C GLN A 291 -10.27 7.87 -13.89
N SER A 292 -10.03 8.03 -15.19
CA SER A 292 -9.48 6.97 -16.03
C SER A 292 -8.37 7.50 -16.92
N PHE A 293 -7.22 6.81 -16.93
CA PHE A 293 -6.08 7.20 -17.76
C PHE A 293 -5.15 6.02 -18.03
N TYR A 294 -4.36 6.20 -19.10
CA TYR A 294 -3.16 5.41 -19.39
C TYR A 294 -1.92 6.23 -19.11
N ALA A 295 -0.87 5.59 -18.62
CA ALA A 295 0.38 6.27 -18.37
C ALA A 295 1.60 5.36 -18.48
N VAL A 296 2.76 5.99 -18.63
CA VAL A 296 4.07 5.35 -18.48
C VAL A 296 4.58 5.68 -17.08
N SER A 297 5.06 4.69 -16.35
CA SER A 297 5.52 4.89 -14.98
C SER A 297 6.90 4.32 -14.74
N LEU A 298 7.66 5.02 -13.91
CA LEU A 298 8.89 4.54 -13.28
C LEU A 298 8.55 4.07 -11.88
N LYS A 299 8.93 2.84 -11.56
CA LYS A 299 8.61 2.20 -10.28
C LYS A 299 9.89 1.78 -9.58
N VAL A 300 10.01 2.12 -8.30
CA VAL A 300 11.19 1.84 -7.48
C VAL A 300 10.76 1.27 -6.13
N GLN A 301 11.39 0.18 -5.72
CA GLN A 301 11.20 -0.44 -4.41
C GLN A 301 12.54 -0.60 -3.71
N LEU A 302 12.62 -0.19 -2.44
CA LEU A 302 13.82 -0.31 -1.60
C LEU A 302 13.54 -1.04 -0.28
#